data_AF-A0A8F7CHC1-F1
#
_entry.id   AF-A0A8F7CHC1-F1
#
_cell.length_a   1.000
_cell.length_b   1.000
_cell.length_c   1.000
_cell.angle_alpha   90.00
_cell.angle_beta   90.00
_cell.angle_gamma   90.00
#
_symmetry.space_group_name_H-M   'P 1'
#
loop_
_entity.id
_entity.type
_entity.pdbx_description
1 polymer ?
#
loop_
_entity_poly.entity_id
_entity_poly.type
_entity_poly.pdbx_seq_one_letter_code
_entity_poly.pdbx_strand_id
1 'polypeptide(L)'
;LKPDISAPGDNVTSTAIDPTTNTQTYAVESGTSMAGPFNAGAALLVMQKIKATQPDLTGADLVKAVKLALMNAAEPMKDINYPDTYISPRRQGAGQIDVAKAGDLTVSAEGSNDAGSVSLGKIGKTTTFTVTLTNHGKTAQNYTVDTNGGPLTQVRDASNGNTVHDETLVGATVNTDTANFTLAAGETKQVTFKLSLDDSVAANQLVEGYLTFKATDAAQTISVPYLGYYGDLTDEQVIDAPANSGESIFNGGYLVDNNNNPLGVTDAASLSNLVNTDTTGKYTWTLVPTYVDNKKVSFSPNGDGASDTVFPYVFSKQNLKSVTIQILDAQGHVVRVLDKENNTSKSYLQNGNSFNSDLGLSTDMRLDPTAFTWDGKVYDQATGKYVTAPDGKYTYRLVTEQYNTGAQQNQDYDLPVTVDTVAPTLTGLSYQDGRVTVHYDDQGAGFTKFSDLALKIGNKAYGINLNNNGQNNDGTLSFELTAAQKTALENSDGSLTLTLTDVAGNKTSATLQATAGTHQTDTTTPTSDVAPQFTWKVGDGPH
;
A
#
# COMPACT_ATOMS: atom_id res chain seq x y z
N LEU A 1 -14.36 9.90 13.49
CA LEU A 1 -15.25 9.15 12.57
C LEU A 1 -15.54 10.01 11.35
N LYS A 2 -15.37 9.48 10.14
CA LYS A 2 -15.75 10.07 8.85
C LYS A 2 -16.21 8.97 7.89
N PRO A 3 -17.07 9.28 6.88
CA PRO A 3 -17.70 10.58 6.61
C PRO A 3 -18.72 11.00 7.69
N ASP A 4 -19.24 12.23 7.63
CA ASP A 4 -20.23 12.71 8.61
C ASP A 4 -21.66 12.23 8.29
N ILE A 5 -22.04 12.21 7.01
CA ILE A 5 -23.40 11.94 6.54
C ILE A 5 -23.38 11.47 5.07
N SER A 6 -24.40 10.74 4.64
CA SER A 6 -24.61 10.33 3.25
C SER A 6 -25.74 11.11 2.58
N ALA A 7 -25.57 11.41 1.30
CA ALA A 7 -26.56 12.09 0.46
C ALA A 7 -26.57 11.49 -0.95
N PRO A 8 -27.64 11.72 -1.74
CA PRO A 8 -27.69 11.27 -3.13
C PRO A 8 -26.50 11.80 -3.94
N GLY A 9 -25.75 10.88 -4.55
CA GLY A 9 -24.59 11.20 -5.37
C GLY A 9 -24.38 10.25 -6.54
N ASP A 10 -25.29 9.31 -6.77
CA ASP A 10 -25.25 8.40 -7.91
C ASP A 10 -26.32 8.79 -8.93
N ASN A 11 -25.97 8.77 -10.21
CA ASN A 11 -26.85 9.10 -11.34
C ASN A 11 -27.56 10.45 -11.18
N VAL A 12 -26.81 11.48 -10.79
CA VAL A 12 -27.34 12.83 -10.55
C VAL A 12 -27.37 13.61 -11.86
N THR A 13 -28.57 13.98 -12.30
CA THR A 13 -28.76 14.91 -13.42
C THR A 13 -28.53 16.34 -12.95
N SER A 14 -27.55 17.04 -13.55
CA SER A 14 -27.27 18.43 -13.24
C SER A 14 -26.81 19.21 -14.47
N THR A 15 -26.67 20.53 -14.31
CA THR A 15 -26.16 21.44 -15.35
C THR A 15 -24.70 21.11 -15.68
N ALA A 16 -24.38 21.03 -16.96
CA ALA A 16 -23.03 20.79 -17.48
C ALA A 16 -22.73 21.73 -18.66
N ILE A 17 -21.47 21.83 -19.05
CA ILE A 17 -21.05 22.51 -20.28
C ILE A 17 -20.67 21.44 -21.29
N ASP A 18 -21.24 21.50 -22.49
CA ASP A 18 -20.80 20.65 -23.59
C ASP A 18 -19.36 21.04 -23.98
N PRO A 19 -18.38 20.14 -23.84
CA PRO A 19 -16.97 20.48 -24.08
C PRO A 19 -16.68 20.76 -25.57
N THR A 20 -17.56 20.36 -26.48
CA THR A 20 -17.40 20.55 -27.93
C THR A 20 -17.98 21.89 -28.37
N THR A 21 -19.18 22.24 -27.90
CA THR A 21 -19.89 23.44 -28.33
C THR A 21 -19.70 24.62 -27.37
N ASN A 22 -19.18 24.38 -26.17
CA ASN A 22 -19.07 25.35 -25.07
C ASN A 22 -20.43 26.00 -24.73
N THR A 23 -21.51 25.21 -24.82
CA THR A 23 -22.88 25.65 -24.50
C THR A 23 -23.44 24.94 -23.27
N GLN A 24 -24.39 25.58 -22.60
CA GLN A 24 -25.07 25.02 -21.43
C GLN A 24 -25.90 23.80 -21.82
N THR A 25 -25.71 22.69 -21.11
CA THR A 25 -26.47 21.45 -21.25
C THR A 25 -26.77 20.83 -19.88
N TYR A 26 -27.29 19.59 -19.88
CA TYR A 26 -27.41 18.72 -18.71
C TYR A 26 -26.61 17.43 -18.93
N ALA A 27 -26.05 16.90 -17.84
CA ALA A 27 -25.36 15.61 -17.82
C ALA A 27 -25.79 14.81 -16.58
N VAL A 28 -25.60 13.50 -16.64
CA VAL A 28 -25.78 12.57 -15.52
C VAL A 28 -24.41 12.13 -15.05
N GLU A 29 -24.10 12.41 -13.79
CA GLU A 29 -22.79 12.10 -13.19
C GLU A 29 -22.96 11.35 -11.86
N SER A 30 -21.96 10.56 -11.51
CA SER A 30 -21.90 9.82 -10.23
C SER A 30 -20.63 10.16 -9.47
N GLY A 31 -20.74 10.37 -8.17
CA GLY A 31 -19.62 10.55 -7.27
C GLY A 31 -19.98 11.29 -5.99
N THR A 32 -19.09 11.22 -5.00
CA THR A 32 -19.20 12.06 -3.79
C THR A 32 -19.14 13.56 -4.11
N SER A 33 -18.57 13.92 -5.27
CA SER A 33 -18.61 15.28 -5.84
C SER A 33 -20.02 15.77 -6.16
N MET A 34 -21.01 14.88 -6.31
CA MET A 34 -22.43 15.20 -6.50
C MET A 34 -23.19 15.19 -5.17
N ALA A 35 -22.83 14.31 -4.23
CA ALA A 35 -23.38 14.32 -2.88
C ALA A 35 -22.97 15.57 -2.06
N GLY A 36 -21.75 16.07 -2.28
CA GLY A 36 -21.23 17.28 -1.65
C GLY A 36 -22.12 18.53 -1.80
N PRO A 37 -22.45 18.97 -3.03
CA PRO A 37 -23.34 20.12 -3.24
C PRO A 37 -24.78 19.87 -2.77
N PHE A 38 -25.27 18.63 -2.79
CA PHE A 38 -26.57 18.30 -2.19
C PHE A 38 -26.58 18.61 -0.68
N ASN A 39 -25.55 18.14 0.04
CA ASN A 39 -25.36 18.44 1.46
C ASN A 39 -25.24 19.95 1.71
N ALA A 40 -24.53 20.69 0.85
CA ALA A 40 -24.40 22.14 0.98
C ALA A 40 -25.75 22.87 0.85
N GLY A 41 -26.57 22.50 -0.14
CA GLY A 41 -27.92 23.05 -0.30
C GLY A 41 -28.83 22.73 0.89
N ALA A 42 -28.81 21.48 1.36
CA ALA A 42 -29.55 21.06 2.54
C ALA A 42 -29.14 21.85 3.80
N ALA A 43 -27.84 22.04 4.01
CA ALA A 43 -27.32 22.82 5.13
C ALA A 43 -27.79 24.28 5.09
N LEU A 44 -27.89 24.90 3.91
CA LEU A 44 -28.42 26.27 3.79
C LEU A 44 -29.91 26.37 4.20
N LEU A 45 -30.73 25.39 3.81
CA LEU A 45 -32.15 25.34 4.18
C LEU A 45 -32.32 25.17 5.70
N VAL A 46 -31.59 24.23 6.30
CA VAL A 46 -31.59 24.01 7.75
C VAL A 46 -31.07 25.25 8.48
N MET A 47 -30.01 25.88 7.97
CA MET A 47 -29.46 27.11 8.53
C MET A 47 -30.49 28.25 8.53
N GLN A 48 -31.25 28.42 7.45
CA GLN A 48 -32.29 29.43 7.38
C GLN A 48 -33.36 29.22 8.46
N LYS A 49 -33.77 27.96 8.68
CA LYS A 49 -34.76 27.59 9.69
C LYS A 49 -34.24 27.75 11.12
N ILE A 50 -32.99 27.36 11.38
CA ILE A 50 -32.35 27.57 12.69
C ILE A 50 -32.22 29.06 12.98
N LYS A 51 -31.77 29.90 12.04
CA LYS A 51 -31.73 31.36 12.25
C LYS A 51 -33.09 31.97 12.59
N ALA A 52 -34.17 31.45 12.01
CA ALA A 52 -35.51 31.95 12.28
C ALA A 52 -36.03 31.57 13.68
N THR A 53 -35.57 30.44 14.24
CA THR A 53 -36.05 29.90 15.52
C THR A 53 -35.09 30.16 16.68
N GLN A 54 -33.80 30.34 16.39
CA GLN A 54 -32.70 30.57 17.32
C GLN A 54 -31.78 31.69 16.78
N PRO A 55 -32.26 32.95 16.76
CA PRO A 55 -31.58 34.06 16.09
C PRO A 55 -30.24 34.45 16.72
N ASP A 56 -29.99 34.06 17.96
CA ASP A 56 -28.75 34.36 18.69
C ASP A 56 -27.58 33.48 18.23
N LEU A 57 -27.85 32.35 17.57
CA LEU A 57 -26.80 31.50 17.00
C LEU A 57 -26.15 32.16 15.80
N THR A 58 -24.85 32.41 15.89
CA THR A 58 -24.05 33.04 14.84
C THR A 58 -22.71 32.33 14.66
N GLY A 59 -21.97 32.66 13.60
CA GLY A 59 -20.61 32.16 13.37
C GLY A 59 -20.49 30.64 13.45
N ALA A 60 -19.49 30.17 14.21
CA ALA A 60 -19.19 28.74 14.38
C ALA A 60 -20.33 27.98 15.09
N ASP A 61 -21.03 28.61 16.04
CA ASP A 61 -22.11 27.97 16.80
C ASP A 61 -23.31 27.65 15.89
N LEU A 62 -23.63 28.56 14.97
CA LEU A 62 -24.66 28.31 13.97
C LEU A 62 -24.27 27.16 13.03
N VAL A 63 -23.01 27.12 12.58
CA VAL A 63 -22.51 26.04 11.72
C VAL A 63 -22.57 24.71 12.45
N LYS A 64 -22.16 24.67 13.72
CA LYS A 64 -22.26 23.50 14.60
C LYS A 64 -23.71 23.05 14.73
N ALA A 65 -24.65 23.95 15.03
CA ALA A 65 -26.06 23.63 15.18
C ALA A 65 -26.66 23.02 13.90
N VAL A 66 -26.35 23.58 12.73
CA VAL A 66 -26.78 23.03 11.43
C VAL A 66 -26.21 21.64 11.20
N LYS A 67 -24.91 21.45 11.49
CA LYS A 67 -24.25 20.15 11.34
C LYS A 67 -24.85 19.10 12.25
N LEU A 68 -25.08 19.43 13.52
CA LEU A 68 -25.74 18.55 14.49
C LEU A 68 -27.14 18.18 14.04
N ALA A 69 -27.97 19.17 13.65
CA ALA A 69 -29.32 18.93 13.18
C ALA A 69 -29.37 17.95 11.98
N LEU A 70 -28.49 18.14 10.99
CA LEU A 70 -28.40 17.24 9.84
C LEU A 70 -27.97 15.82 10.22
N MET A 71 -26.92 15.68 11.05
CA MET A 71 -26.43 14.37 11.47
C MET A 71 -27.43 13.65 12.38
N ASN A 72 -28.04 14.37 13.32
CA ASN A 72 -29.01 13.80 14.27
C ASN A 72 -30.31 13.38 13.60
N ALA A 73 -30.73 14.08 12.54
CA ALA A 73 -31.90 13.72 11.77
C ALA A 73 -31.69 12.53 10.83
N ALA A 74 -30.44 12.29 10.42
CA ALA A 74 -30.10 11.27 9.43
C ALA A 74 -30.57 9.87 9.85
N GLU A 75 -31.00 9.10 8.85
CA GLU A 75 -31.48 7.72 9.04
C GLU A 75 -30.39 6.72 8.65
N PRO A 76 -29.88 5.89 9.58
CA PRO A 76 -28.93 4.84 9.25
C PRO A 76 -29.52 3.87 8.22
N MET A 77 -28.84 3.70 7.09
CA MET A 77 -29.29 2.79 6.03
C MET A 77 -28.92 1.34 6.37
N LYS A 78 -29.83 0.41 6.08
CA LYS A 78 -29.54 -1.02 6.04
C LYS A 78 -28.83 -1.38 4.74
N ASP A 79 -27.94 -2.37 4.79
CA ASP A 79 -27.28 -2.83 3.57
C ASP A 79 -28.27 -3.65 2.72
N ILE A 80 -28.44 -3.30 1.44
CA ILE A 80 -29.38 -4.00 0.55
C ILE A 80 -29.00 -5.47 0.34
N ASN A 81 -27.71 -5.79 0.39
CA ASN A 81 -27.21 -7.15 0.23
C ASN A 81 -27.16 -7.90 1.58
N TYR A 82 -27.16 -7.16 2.70
CA TYR A 82 -27.14 -7.69 4.06
C TYR A 82 -28.21 -6.98 4.93
N PRO A 83 -29.51 -7.21 4.67
CA PRO A 83 -30.61 -6.39 5.18
C PRO A 83 -30.83 -6.47 6.69
N ASP A 84 -30.19 -7.43 7.36
CA ASP A 84 -30.23 -7.60 8.80
C ASP A 84 -29.29 -6.64 9.54
N THR A 85 -28.40 -5.94 8.83
CA THR A 85 -27.38 -5.08 9.43
C THR A 85 -27.40 -3.67 8.83
N TYR A 86 -27.00 -2.69 9.65
CA TYR A 86 -26.77 -1.33 9.18
C TYR A 86 -25.45 -1.28 8.40
N ILE A 87 -25.39 -0.39 7.42
CA ILE A 87 -24.14 -0.03 6.78
C ILE A 87 -23.21 0.61 7.82
N SER A 88 -21.92 0.26 7.80
CA SER A 88 -20.92 0.83 8.70
C SER A 88 -20.98 2.35 8.80
N PRO A 89 -20.90 2.94 10.01
CA PRO A 89 -20.67 4.37 10.19
C PRO A 89 -19.43 4.90 9.46
N ARG A 90 -18.40 4.06 9.22
CA ARG A 90 -17.21 4.46 8.43
C ARG A 90 -17.50 4.59 6.93
N ARG A 91 -18.63 4.04 6.45
CA ARG A 91 -19.06 4.12 5.06
C ARG A 91 -20.16 5.16 4.85
N GLN A 92 -21.12 5.28 5.77
CA GLN A 92 -22.27 6.19 5.62
C GLN A 92 -22.33 7.37 6.62
N GLY A 93 -21.45 7.42 7.61
CA GLY A 93 -21.54 8.39 8.70
C GLY A 93 -22.80 8.18 9.54
N ALA A 94 -23.52 9.27 9.83
CA ALA A 94 -24.77 9.23 10.60
C ALA A 94 -25.95 8.59 9.84
N GLY A 95 -25.84 8.43 8.52
CA GLY A 95 -26.88 7.85 7.68
C GLY A 95 -27.28 8.74 6.52
N GLN A 96 -28.41 8.41 5.88
CA GLN A 96 -29.00 9.19 4.81
C GLN A 96 -29.58 10.50 5.34
N ILE A 97 -29.25 11.60 4.68
CA ILE A 97 -29.73 12.94 5.01
C ILE A 97 -31.27 13.06 4.94
N ASP A 98 -31.86 13.67 5.97
CA ASP A 98 -33.27 14.08 6.01
C ASP A 98 -33.38 15.57 6.36
N VAL A 99 -33.56 16.39 5.32
CA VAL A 99 -33.56 17.86 5.43
C VAL A 99 -34.80 18.38 6.16
N ALA A 100 -35.95 17.75 5.95
CA ALA A 100 -37.21 18.17 6.55
C ALA A 100 -37.16 17.94 8.06
N LYS A 101 -36.77 16.74 8.46
CA LYS A 101 -36.57 16.38 9.86
C LYS A 101 -35.51 17.26 10.52
N ALA A 102 -34.36 17.47 9.87
CA ALA A 102 -33.29 18.32 10.40
C ALA A 102 -33.74 19.76 10.70
N GLY A 103 -34.59 20.34 9.83
CA GLY A 103 -35.12 21.70 10.05
C GLY A 103 -36.11 21.79 11.22
N ASP A 104 -36.76 20.68 11.59
CA ASP A 104 -37.79 20.65 12.61
C ASP A 104 -37.34 20.01 13.94
N LEU A 105 -36.12 19.44 13.99
CA LEU A 105 -35.53 18.97 15.24
C LEU A 105 -35.39 20.12 16.26
N THR A 106 -35.95 19.89 17.44
CA THR A 106 -35.84 20.82 18.58
C THR A 106 -34.73 20.44 19.55
N VAL A 107 -34.18 19.23 19.42
CA VAL A 107 -33.13 18.70 20.30
C VAL A 107 -31.89 18.41 19.47
N SER A 108 -30.73 18.85 19.96
CA SER A 108 -29.42 18.47 19.41
C SER A 108 -28.80 17.39 20.29
N ALA A 109 -28.19 16.36 19.69
CA ALA A 109 -27.39 15.35 20.37
C ALA A 109 -25.93 15.42 19.91
N GLU A 110 -25.04 15.63 20.87
CA GLU A 110 -23.62 15.85 20.65
C GLU A 110 -22.79 14.75 21.30
N GLY A 111 -21.87 14.17 20.55
CA GLY A 111 -20.91 13.16 20.99
C GLY A 111 -19.54 13.76 21.28
N SER A 112 -18.52 13.30 20.54
CA SER A 112 -17.13 13.74 20.71
C SER A 112 -16.80 14.93 19.82
N ASN A 113 -15.94 15.85 20.30
CA ASN A 113 -15.36 16.95 19.51
C ASN A 113 -16.40 17.76 18.70
N ASP A 114 -17.46 18.22 19.38
CA ASP A 114 -18.52 19.04 18.78
C ASP A 114 -19.26 18.39 17.59
N ALA A 115 -19.24 17.06 17.47
CA ALA A 115 -19.85 16.32 16.37
C ALA A 115 -21.11 15.56 16.78
N GLY A 116 -22.00 15.32 15.82
CA GLY A 116 -23.18 14.45 15.97
C GLY A 116 -22.82 12.96 15.95
N SER A 117 -21.63 12.61 16.41
CA SER A 117 -21.06 11.26 16.42
C SER A 117 -20.08 11.08 17.57
N VAL A 118 -19.81 9.84 17.95
CA VAL A 118 -18.86 9.50 19.01
C VAL A 118 -17.64 8.79 18.39
N SER A 119 -16.44 9.32 18.66
CA SER A 119 -15.17 8.71 18.25
C SER A 119 -14.43 8.25 19.50
N LEU A 120 -14.53 6.96 19.80
CA LEU A 120 -13.98 6.35 21.01
C LEU A 120 -12.46 6.10 20.91
N GLY A 121 -11.92 5.99 19.69
CA GLY A 121 -10.52 5.63 19.48
C GLY A 121 -10.24 4.20 19.97
N LYS A 122 -9.12 4.00 20.66
CA LYS A 122 -8.77 2.73 21.31
C LYS A 122 -9.71 2.47 22.49
N ILE A 123 -10.38 1.31 22.48
CA ILE A 123 -11.28 0.86 23.54
C ILE A 123 -10.76 -0.41 24.21
N GLY A 124 -11.14 -0.61 25.48
CA GLY A 124 -10.93 -1.86 26.21
C GLY A 124 -12.21 -2.68 26.32
N LYS A 125 -12.18 -3.76 27.12
CA LYS A 125 -13.35 -4.61 27.41
C LYS A 125 -14.54 -3.85 27.99
N THR A 126 -14.29 -2.72 28.66
CA THR A 126 -15.34 -1.83 29.11
C THR A 126 -14.93 -0.41 28.79
N THR A 127 -15.79 0.30 28.07
CA THR A 127 -15.59 1.71 27.72
C THR A 127 -16.88 2.47 28.01
N THR A 128 -16.74 3.60 28.68
CA THR A 128 -17.87 4.49 28.99
C THR A 128 -17.73 5.76 28.16
N PHE A 129 -18.84 6.22 27.62
CA PHE A 129 -18.90 7.46 26.85
C PHE A 129 -20.26 8.13 27.01
N THR A 130 -20.36 9.40 26.64
CA THR A 130 -21.56 10.22 26.85
C THR A 130 -22.05 10.83 25.55
N VAL A 131 -23.36 10.97 25.44
CA VAL A 131 -24.01 11.83 24.44
C VAL A 131 -24.75 12.93 25.20
N THR A 132 -24.51 14.18 24.83
CA THR A 132 -25.15 15.35 25.43
C THR A 132 -26.33 15.78 24.57
N LEU A 133 -27.54 15.72 25.13
CA LEU A 133 -28.76 16.21 24.48
C LEU A 133 -29.13 17.57 25.05
N THR A 134 -29.45 18.53 24.19
CA THR A 134 -29.95 19.85 24.59
C THR A 134 -31.25 20.14 23.86
N ASN A 135 -32.31 20.46 24.61
CA ASN A 135 -33.60 20.84 24.06
C ASN A 135 -33.69 22.35 23.88
N HIS A 136 -33.66 22.79 22.62
CA HIS A 136 -33.79 24.19 22.20
C HIS A 136 -35.25 24.58 21.94
N GLY A 137 -36.18 23.63 22.06
CA GLY A 137 -37.61 23.83 21.89
C GLY A 137 -38.29 24.44 23.12
N LYS A 138 -39.59 24.70 22.97
CA LYS A 138 -40.46 25.29 24.01
C LYS A 138 -41.24 24.24 24.80
N THR A 139 -41.15 22.97 24.40
CA THR A 139 -41.91 21.85 24.98
C THR A 139 -40.96 20.73 25.36
N ALA A 140 -41.34 19.95 26.38
CA ALA A 140 -40.57 18.78 26.77
C ALA A 140 -40.62 17.70 25.68
N GLN A 141 -39.52 16.96 25.53
CA GLN A 141 -39.43 15.78 24.67
C GLN A 141 -39.24 14.52 25.52
N ASN A 142 -39.93 13.43 25.19
CA ASN A 142 -39.78 12.15 25.86
C ASN A 142 -39.03 11.19 24.96
N TYR A 143 -37.97 10.60 25.48
CA TYR A 143 -37.08 9.71 24.74
C TYR A 143 -37.01 8.32 25.38
N THR A 144 -37.00 7.31 24.52
CA THR A 144 -36.55 5.95 24.83
C THR A 144 -35.31 5.66 24.01
N VAL A 145 -34.23 5.26 24.66
CA VAL A 145 -32.95 4.91 24.03
C VAL A 145 -33.05 3.49 23.48
N ASP A 146 -32.74 3.34 22.19
CA ASP A 146 -32.63 2.08 21.47
C ASP A 146 -31.18 1.88 21.02
N THR A 147 -30.61 0.74 21.40
CA THR A 147 -29.24 0.34 21.09
C THR A 147 -29.15 -0.79 20.08
N ASN A 148 -30.25 -1.20 19.44
CA ASN A 148 -30.27 -2.31 18.46
C ASN A 148 -29.47 -2.03 17.18
N GLY A 149 -28.93 -0.83 17.00
CA GLY A 149 -28.03 -0.48 15.89
C GLY A 149 -26.58 -0.97 16.04
N GLY A 150 -26.29 -1.79 17.05
CA GLY A 150 -24.97 -2.40 17.30
C GLY A 150 -24.83 -2.89 18.75
N PRO A 151 -23.62 -3.32 19.17
CA PRO A 151 -22.37 -3.18 18.45
C PRO A 151 -22.23 -4.07 17.22
N LEU A 152 -21.62 -3.52 16.18
CA LEU A 152 -21.31 -4.14 14.91
C LEU A 152 -19.79 -4.24 14.73
N THR A 153 -19.36 -5.18 13.91
CA THR A 153 -17.97 -5.29 13.43
C THR A 153 -17.94 -5.59 11.93
N GLN A 154 -16.75 -5.49 11.35
CA GLN A 154 -16.53 -5.73 9.93
C GLN A 154 -16.25 -7.22 9.66
N VAL A 155 -16.83 -7.74 8.59
CA VAL A 155 -16.56 -9.07 8.04
C VAL A 155 -16.27 -9.00 6.53
N ARG A 156 -15.47 -9.95 6.04
CA ARG A 156 -15.20 -10.14 4.62
C ARG A 156 -15.91 -11.39 4.13
N ASP A 157 -16.85 -11.22 3.20
CA ASP A 157 -17.55 -12.33 2.57
C ASP A 157 -16.78 -12.86 1.37
N ALA A 158 -16.03 -13.93 1.58
CA ALA A 158 -15.28 -14.62 0.52
C ALA A 158 -16.18 -15.23 -0.56
N SER A 159 -17.43 -15.58 -0.23
CA SER A 159 -18.39 -16.15 -1.18
C SER A 159 -18.98 -15.10 -2.12
N ASN A 160 -18.95 -13.83 -1.71
CA ASN A 160 -19.44 -12.69 -2.48
C ASN A 160 -18.30 -11.77 -2.92
N GLY A 161 -17.29 -12.34 -3.59
CA GLY A 161 -16.20 -11.58 -4.20
C GLY A 161 -15.34 -10.79 -3.21
N ASN A 162 -15.19 -11.28 -1.97
CA ASN A 162 -14.49 -10.59 -0.88
C ASN A 162 -15.11 -9.25 -0.48
N THR A 163 -16.43 -9.09 -0.69
CA THR A 163 -17.19 -7.90 -0.28
C THR A 163 -17.07 -7.69 1.23
N VAL A 164 -16.81 -6.45 1.61
CA VAL A 164 -16.67 -6.05 3.01
C VAL A 164 -17.97 -5.42 3.49
N HIS A 165 -18.55 -5.97 4.56
CA HIS A 165 -19.79 -5.48 5.17
C HIS A 165 -19.72 -5.60 6.70
N ASP A 166 -20.76 -5.12 7.38
CA ASP A 166 -20.83 -5.18 8.84
C ASP A 166 -21.81 -6.28 9.29
N GLU A 167 -21.47 -6.90 10.41
CA GLU A 167 -22.29 -7.89 11.11
C GLU A 167 -22.41 -7.56 12.60
N THR A 168 -23.35 -8.22 13.29
CA THR A 168 -23.48 -8.08 14.74
C THR A 168 -22.26 -8.68 15.44
N LEU A 169 -21.61 -7.91 16.31
CA LEU A 169 -20.49 -8.40 17.10
C LEU A 169 -21.00 -9.21 18.29
N VAL A 170 -21.00 -10.54 18.17
CA VAL A 170 -21.36 -11.45 19.27
C VAL A 170 -20.41 -11.26 20.45
N GLY A 171 -20.97 -11.19 21.67
CA GLY A 171 -20.20 -10.94 22.90
C GLY A 171 -19.98 -9.46 23.22
N ALA A 172 -20.49 -8.55 22.38
CA ALA A 172 -20.47 -7.11 22.63
C ALA A 172 -21.87 -6.55 22.95
N THR A 173 -21.93 -5.59 23.88
CA THR A 173 -23.17 -4.90 24.23
C THR A 173 -22.93 -3.41 24.47
N VAL A 174 -23.87 -2.56 24.08
CA VAL A 174 -23.91 -1.15 24.47
C VAL A 174 -25.24 -0.86 25.17
N ASN A 175 -25.16 -0.35 26.39
CA ASN A 175 -26.33 -0.11 27.24
C ASN A 175 -26.23 1.23 27.97
N THR A 176 -27.36 1.72 28.48
CA THR A 176 -27.43 2.89 29.36
C THR A 176 -28.40 2.65 30.51
N ASP A 177 -28.07 3.16 31.70
CA ASP A 177 -28.98 3.13 32.85
C ASP A 177 -30.10 4.19 32.72
N THR A 178 -30.01 5.08 31.74
CA THR A 178 -31.00 6.15 31.46
C THR A 178 -31.78 5.85 30.18
N ALA A 179 -32.34 4.64 30.10
CA ALA A 179 -33.04 4.17 28.90
C ALA A 179 -34.32 4.96 28.58
N ASN A 180 -34.97 5.58 29.57
CA ASN A 180 -36.17 6.39 29.39
C ASN A 180 -36.02 7.70 30.15
N PHE A 181 -36.30 8.83 29.48
CA PHE A 181 -36.27 10.12 30.14
C PHE A 181 -37.12 11.17 29.42
N THR A 182 -37.53 12.18 30.20
CA THR A 182 -38.05 13.44 29.70
C THR A 182 -36.92 14.47 29.70
N LEU A 183 -36.85 15.27 28.63
CA LEU A 183 -35.96 16.41 28.47
C LEU A 183 -36.82 17.67 28.39
N ALA A 184 -36.86 18.45 29.47
CA ALA A 184 -37.64 19.68 29.55
C ALA A 184 -37.15 20.75 28.56
N ALA A 185 -37.97 21.76 28.30
CA ALA A 185 -37.58 22.89 27.45
C ALA A 185 -36.35 23.61 28.03
N GLY A 186 -35.32 23.85 27.22
CA GLY A 186 -34.06 24.44 27.65
C GLY A 186 -33.14 23.53 28.45
N GLU A 187 -33.54 22.27 28.71
CA GLU A 187 -32.72 21.33 29.49
C GLU A 187 -31.59 20.75 28.63
N THR A 188 -30.41 20.64 29.25
CA THR A 188 -29.29 19.83 28.76
C THR A 188 -29.13 18.61 29.65
N LYS A 189 -29.01 17.43 29.03
CA LYS A 189 -28.83 16.15 29.72
C LYS A 189 -27.73 15.33 29.08
N GLN A 190 -26.86 14.75 29.90
CA GLN A 190 -25.88 13.77 29.47
C GLN A 190 -26.43 12.36 29.67
N VAL A 191 -26.44 11.56 28.60
CA VAL A 191 -26.77 10.14 28.65
C VAL A 191 -25.46 9.37 28.56
N THR A 192 -25.18 8.57 29.59
CA THR A 192 -23.96 7.77 29.70
C THR A 192 -24.23 6.37 29.17
N PHE A 193 -23.37 5.92 28.25
CA PHE A 193 -23.39 4.58 27.67
C PHE A 193 -22.20 3.77 28.18
N LYS A 194 -22.42 2.48 28.39
CA LYS A 194 -21.39 1.49 28.70
C LYS A 194 -21.33 0.47 27.57
N LEU A 195 -20.23 0.50 26.82
CA LEU A 195 -19.86 -0.52 25.85
C LEU A 195 -19.05 -1.61 26.57
N SER A 196 -19.51 -2.85 26.51
CA SER A 196 -18.88 -4.00 27.16
C SER A 196 -18.62 -5.12 26.16
N LEU A 197 -17.42 -5.68 26.19
CA LEU A 197 -16.98 -6.82 25.39
C LEU A 197 -16.61 -7.96 26.34
N ASP A 198 -17.17 -9.15 26.12
CA ASP A 198 -16.81 -10.34 26.88
C ASP A 198 -15.51 -10.99 26.37
N ASP A 199 -15.13 -12.10 26.99
CA ASP A 199 -13.88 -12.81 26.69
C ASP A 199 -13.86 -13.50 25.32
N SER A 200 -15.01 -13.63 24.64
CA SER A 200 -15.10 -14.22 23.30
C SER A 200 -14.74 -13.25 22.18
N VAL A 201 -14.78 -11.93 22.44
CA VAL A 201 -14.44 -10.90 21.46
C VAL A 201 -12.92 -10.86 21.28
N ALA A 202 -12.46 -11.11 20.05
CA ALA A 202 -11.06 -11.02 19.70
C ALA A 202 -10.58 -9.56 19.65
N ALA A 203 -9.33 -9.33 20.06
CA ALA A 203 -8.68 -8.04 19.87
C ALA A 203 -8.48 -7.73 18.38
N ASN A 204 -8.11 -6.48 18.10
CA ASN A 204 -7.83 -5.92 16.78
C ASN A 204 -9.05 -5.86 15.86
N GLN A 205 -10.22 -5.52 16.43
CA GLN A 205 -11.47 -5.41 15.72
C GLN A 205 -12.15 -4.05 15.91
N LEU A 206 -12.89 -3.65 14.89
CA LEU A 206 -13.76 -2.48 14.93
C LEU A 206 -14.98 -2.80 15.79
N VAL A 207 -15.41 -1.82 16.60
CA VAL A 207 -16.63 -1.89 17.40
C VAL A 207 -17.41 -0.61 17.18
N GLU A 208 -18.49 -0.69 16.43
CA GLU A 208 -19.23 0.47 15.94
C GLU A 208 -20.73 0.25 15.96
N GLY A 209 -21.50 1.28 15.61
CA GLY A 209 -22.95 1.16 15.46
C GLY A 209 -23.66 2.48 15.64
N TYR A 210 -24.96 2.39 15.92
CA TYR A 210 -25.87 3.54 16.05
C TYR A 210 -26.63 3.51 17.38
N LEU A 211 -26.74 4.68 18.00
CA LEU A 211 -27.60 4.93 19.15
C LEU A 211 -28.81 5.73 18.69
N THR A 212 -30.01 5.22 18.94
CA THR A 212 -31.25 5.87 18.53
C THR A 212 -32.02 6.36 19.75
N PHE A 213 -32.21 7.67 19.86
CA PHE A 213 -33.09 8.29 20.85
C PHE A 213 -34.48 8.41 20.24
N LYS A 214 -35.33 7.40 20.44
CA LYS A 214 -36.70 7.38 19.93
C LYS A 214 -37.55 8.37 20.70
N ALA A 215 -37.99 9.43 20.03
CA ALA A 215 -38.95 10.36 20.60
C ALA A 215 -40.37 9.80 20.46
N THR A 216 -41.31 10.29 21.30
CA THR A 216 -42.74 10.01 21.13
C THR A 216 -43.26 10.49 19.76
N ASP A 217 -42.78 11.66 19.32
CA ASP A 217 -42.94 12.12 17.94
C ASP A 217 -41.77 11.60 17.10
N ALA A 218 -42.06 10.77 16.10
CA ALA A 218 -41.03 10.21 15.23
C ALA A 218 -40.18 11.29 14.53
N ALA A 219 -40.75 12.48 14.25
CA ALA A 219 -40.02 13.60 13.66
C ALA A 219 -38.93 14.19 14.60
N GLN A 220 -38.98 13.88 15.91
CA GLN A 220 -37.99 14.31 16.91
C GLN A 220 -37.00 13.20 17.29
N THR A 221 -37.04 12.05 16.61
CA THR A 221 -36.12 10.91 16.86
C THR A 221 -34.73 11.23 16.36
N ILE A 222 -33.71 10.92 17.16
CA ILE A 222 -32.31 11.26 16.86
C ILE A 222 -31.46 10.00 16.73
N SER A 223 -30.57 9.97 15.75
CA SER A 223 -29.52 8.95 15.60
C SER A 223 -28.14 9.53 15.87
N VAL A 224 -27.28 8.76 16.53
CA VAL A 224 -25.86 9.11 16.79
C VAL A 224 -24.98 7.88 16.52
N PRO A 225 -24.12 7.90 15.49
CA PRO A 225 -23.16 6.82 15.27
C PRO A 225 -22.01 6.88 16.28
N TYR A 226 -21.44 5.72 16.59
CA TYR A 226 -20.21 5.59 17.36
C TYR A 226 -19.21 4.64 16.68
N LEU A 227 -17.92 4.88 16.91
CA LEU A 227 -16.82 4.05 16.42
C LEU A 227 -15.72 3.94 17.48
N GLY A 228 -15.33 2.71 17.80
CA GLY A 228 -14.13 2.37 18.55
C GLY A 228 -13.35 1.23 17.89
N TYR A 229 -12.11 1.03 18.35
CA TYR A 229 -11.24 -0.06 17.96
C TYR A 229 -10.79 -0.81 19.21
N TYR A 230 -11.19 -2.07 19.34
CA TYR A 230 -10.80 -2.91 20.46
C TYR A 230 -9.44 -3.53 20.17
N GLY A 231 -8.38 -3.01 20.79
CA GLY A 231 -7.00 -3.42 20.53
C GLY A 231 -6.07 -2.22 20.46
N ASP A 232 -4.84 -2.43 20.00
CA ASP A 232 -3.91 -1.34 19.71
C ASP A 232 -3.75 -1.20 18.20
N LEU A 233 -4.08 -0.01 17.66
CA LEU A 233 -3.98 0.28 16.23
C LEU A 233 -2.54 0.23 15.70
N THR A 234 -1.55 0.15 16.60
CA THR A 234 -0.13 0.05 16.26
C THR A 234 0.40 -1.39 16.32
N ASP A 235 -0.38 -2.38 16.74
CA ASP A 235 0.09 -3.77 16.87
C ASP A 235 0.37 -4.43 15.51
N GLU A 236 -0.35 -4.06 14.45
CA GLU A 236 -0.09 -4.58 13.10
C GLU A 236 1.19 -3.95 12.53
N GLN A 237 2.05 -4.77 11.90
CA GLN A 237 3.17 -4.25 11.12
C GLN A 237 2.63 -3.35 10.00
N VAL A 238 3.04 -2.08 10.04
CA VAL A 238 2.52 -1.02 9.16
C VAL A 238 3.02 -1.16 7.73
N ILE A 239 4.24 -1.68 7.56
CA ILE A 239 4.76 -2.08 6.26
C ILE A 239 4.32 -3.52 5.97
N ASP A 240 3.84 -3.76 4.76
CA ASP A 240 3.42 -5.08 4.32
C ASP A 240 4.56 -6.11 4.39
N ALA A 241 4.20 -7.37 4.65
CA ALA A 241 5.19 -8.44 4.78
C ALA A 241 5.94 -8.66 3.46
N PRO A 242 7.18 -9.21 3.50
CA PRO A 242 7.91 -9.58 2.30
C PRO A 242 7.17 -10.57 1.41
N ALA A 243 7.26 -10.43 0.08
CA ALA A 243 6.59 -11.29 -0.89
C ALA A 243 6.95 -12.77 -0.72
N ASN A 244 8.19 -13.07 -0.33
CA ASN A 244 8.68 -14.42 -0.08
C ASN A 244 8.25 -15.01 1.29
N SER A 245 7.53 -14.26 2.13
CA SER A 245 6.96 -14.77 3.38
C SER A 245 5.67 -15.59 3.19
N GLY A 246 4.94 -15.33 2.09
CA GLY A 246 3.58 -15.85 1.89
C GLY A 246 2.48 -15.11 2.66
N GLU A 247 2.83 -14.09 3.44
CA GLU A 247 1.89 -13.27 4.25
C GLU A 247 1.60 -11.90 3.64
N SER A 248 2.34 -11.52 2.58
CA SER A 248 2.20 -10.22 1.92
C SER A 248 0.83 -10.05 1.28
N ILE A 249 0.22 -8.88 1.50
CA ILE A 249 -1.05 -8.49 0.87
C ILE A 249 -0.80 -7.97 -0.56
N PHE A 250 0.32 -7.27 -0.77
CA PHE A 250 0.62 -6.56 -2.02
C PHE A 250 1.70 -7.22 -2.87
N ASN A 251 2.26 -8.35 -2.42
CA ASN A 251 3.47 -8.98 -2.98
C ASN A 251 4.65 -8.01 -3.09
N GLY A 252 4.83 -7.14 -2.09
CA GLY A 252 5.94 -6.20 -1.96
C GLY A 252 7.00 -6.66 -0.97
N GLY A 253 7.69 -5.72 -0.31
CA GLY A 253 8.62 -6.04 0.76
C GLY A 253 9.94 -6.65 0.30
N TYR A 254 10.50 -6.13 -0.79
CA TYR A 254 11.80 -6.53 -1.33
C TYR A 254 12.56 -5.31 -1.87
N LEU A 255 13.82 -5.51 -2.23
CA LEU A 255 14.68 -4.48 -2.82
C LEU A 255 14.76 -4.65 -4.34
N VAL A 256 14.84 -3.53 -5.05
CA VAL A 256 15.03 -3.48 -6.49
C VAL A 256 16.26 -2.65 -6.86
N ASP A 257 16.82 -2.91 -8.03
CA ASP A 257 17.93 -2.12 -8.58
C ASP A 257 17.48 -0.85 -9.32
N ASN A 258 18.45 -0.08 -9.84
CA ASN A 258 18.22 1.12 -10.67
C ASN A 258 17.42 0.88 -11.96
N ASN A 259 17.17 -0.37 -12.35
CA ASN A 259 16.37 -0.77 -13.51
C ASN A 259 15.06 -1.46 -13.10
N ASN A 260 14.67 -1.36 -11.83
CA ASN A 260 13.47 -1.94 -11.22
C ASN A 260 13.46 -3.49 -11.21
N ASN A 261 14.61 -4.15 -11.30
CA ASN A 261 14.68 -5.61 -11.19
C ASN A 261 14.67 -6.02 -9.71
N PRO A 262 13.83 -6.99 -9.29
CA PRO A 262 13.88 -7.55 -7.94
C PRO A 262 15.23 -8.23 -7.66
N LEU A 263 15.88 -7.80 -6.59
CA LEU A 263 17.14 -8.37 -6.13
C LEU A 263 16.93 -9.68 -5.36
N GLY A 264 17.90 -10.59 -5.44
CA GLY A 264 17.87 -11.88 -4.74
C GLY A 264 17.10 -12.99 -5.43
N VAL A 265 16.58 -12.77 -6.64
CA VAL A 265 16.02 -13.84 -7.49
C VAL A 265 17.11 -14.41 -8.41
N THR A 266 17.70 -13.56 -9.26
CA THR A 266 18.84 -13.86 -10.16
C THR A 266 19.30 -12.55 -10.82
N ASP A 267 20.34 -12.58 -11.66
CA ASP A 267 20.77 -11.42 -12.46
C ASP A 267 19.69 -10.98 -13.47
N ALA A 268 19.75 -9.72 -13.91
CA ALA A 268 18.73 -9.10 -14.75
C ALA A 268 18.46 -9.86 -16.08
N ALA A 269 19.50 -10.43 -16.71
CA ALA A 269 19.33 -11.13 -17.98
C ALA A 269 18.64 -12.49 -17.78
N SER A 270 19.08 -13.25 -16.77
CA SER A 270 18.44 -14.51 -16.39
C SER A 270 17.00 -14.30 -15.91
N LEU A 271 16.72 -13.21 -15.18
CA LEU A 271 15.38 -12.89 -14.71
C LEU A 271 14.43 -12.59 -15.87
N SER A 272 14.89 -11.76 -16.81
CA SER A 272 14.15 -11.46 -18.04
C SER A 272 13.86 -12.73 -18.83
N ASN A 273 14.84 -13.64 -18.97
CA ASN A 273 14.66 -14.92 -19.62
C ASN A 273 13.62 -15.79 -18.89
N LEU A 274 13.73 -15.91 -17.56
CA LEU A 274 12.82 -16.69 -16.72
C LEU A 274 11.36 -16.26 -16.88
N VAL A 275 11.10 -14.95 -16.86
CA VAL A 275 9.74 -14.41 -16.96
C VAL A 275 9.20 -14.48 -18.39
N ASN A 276 10.00 -14.06 -19.37
CA ASN A 276 9.51 -13.91 -20.74
C ASN A 276 9.39 -15.23 -21.51
N THR A 277 10.05 -16.30 -21.04
CA THR A 277 9.94 -17.64 -21.64
C THR A 277 8.93 -18.55 -20.94
N ASP A 278 8.44 -18.17 -19.76
CA ASP A 278 7.44 -18.96 -19.05
C ASP A 278 6.07 -18.86 -19.71
N THR A 279 5.56 -20.01 -20.15
CA THR A 279 4.20 -20.14 -20.73
C THR A 279 3.20 -20.72 -19.73
N THR A 280 3.67 -21.11 -18.53
CA THR A 280 2.83 -21.73 -17.50
C THR A 280 2.14 -20.69 -16.61
N GLY A 281 2.61 -19.44 -16.62
CA GLY A 281 2.14 -18.37 -15.74
C GLY A 281 2.69 -18.48 -14.31
N LYS A 282 3.68 -19.34 -14.09
CA LYS A 282 4.35 -19.56 -12.81
C LYS A 282 5.35 -18.45 -12.48
N TYR A 283 6.00 -17.88 -13.49
CA TYR A 283 7.01 -16.84 -13.34
C TYR A 283 6.55 -15.58 -14.08
N THR A 284 5.76 -14.76 -13.41
CA THR A 284 5.37 -13.42 -13.90
C THR A 284 6.11 -12.35 -13.11
N TRP A 285 6.22 -11.13 -13.65
CA TRP A 285 6.79 -9.99 -12.92
C TRP A 285 6.14 -9.74 -11.55
N THR A 286 4.86 -10.09 -11.40
CA THR A 286 4.13 -9.99 -10.13
C THR A 286 4.48 -11.10 -9.14
N LEU A 287 4.86 -12.29 -9.61
CA LEU A 287 5.08 -13.47 -8.77
C LEU A 287 6.56 -13.78 -8.51
N VAL A 288 7.48 -13.34 -9.37
CA VAL A 288 8.92 -13.58 -9.17
C VAL A 288 9.46 -13.07 -7.82
N PRO A 289 8.95 -11.98 -7.21
CA PRO A 289 9.41 -11.57 -5.88
C PRO A 289 9.14 -12.60 -4.77
N THR A 290 8.19 -13.53 -4.96
CA THR A 290 7.96 -14.63 -4.00
C THR A 290 9.13 -15.63 -3.94
N TYR A 291 10.04 -15.57 -4.92
CA TYR A 291 11.22 -16.42 -5.00
C TYR A 291 12.52 -15.72 -4.55
N VAL A 292 12.43 -14.50 -4.02
CA VAL A 292 13.59 -13.80 -3.45
C VAL A 292 14.24 -14.67 -2.37
N ASP A 293 15.53 -14.96 -2.53
CA ASP A 293 16.37 -15.50 -1.47
C ASP A 293 17.05 -14.33 -0.75
N ASN A 294 16.65 -14.09 0.50
CA ASN A 294 17.19 -13.02 1.34
C ASN A 294 18.73 -13.09 1.50
N LYS A 295 19.36 -14.25 1.27
CA LYS A 295 20.83 -14.39 1.30
C LYS A 295 21.51 -13.95 0.00
N LYS A 296 20.75 -13.78 -1.08
CA LYS A 296 21.21 -13.44 -2.42
C LYS A 296 20.80 -12.03 -2.85
N VAL A 297 20.12 -11.27 -1.98
CA VAL A 297 19.81 -9.86 -2.23
C VAL A 297 21.10 -9.06 -2.20
N SER A 298 21.53 -8.56 -3.37
CA SER A 298 22.81 -7.89 -3.54
C SER A 298 22.80 -6.91 -4.71
N PHE A 299 23.73 -5.97 -4.70
CA PHE A 299 23.95 -4.99 -5.76
C PHE A 299 25.44 -4.60 -5.79
N SER A 300 25.90 -4.05 -6.90
CA SER A 300 27.31 -3.76 -7.17
C SER A 300 27.51 -2.27 -7.51
N PRO A 301 27.79 -1.38 -6.54
CA PRO A 301 28.01 0.06 -6.77
C PRO A 301 29.39 0.34 -7.41
N ASN A 302 29.62 -0.19 -8.61
CA ASN A 302 30.89 -0.16 -9.34
C ASN A 302 30.89 0.85 -10.51
N GLY A 303 29.73 1.44 -10.83
CA GLY A 303 29.56 2.51 -11.81
C GLY A 303 29.36 2.03 -13.25
N ASP A 304 29.09 0.74 -13.47
CA ASP A 304 28.88 0.19 -14.81
C ASP A 304 27.41 0.29 -15.31
N GLY A 305 26.51 0.81 -14.46
CA GLY A 305 25.09 1.00 -14.72
C GLY A 305 24.21 -0.23 -14.44
N ALA A 306 24.80 -1.38 -14.13
CA ALA A 306 24.08 -2.59 -13.74
C ALA A 306 24.07 -2.71 -12.22
N SER A 307 22.87 -2.64 -11.64
CA SER A 307 22.65 -2.84 -10.20
C SER A 307 23.57 -1.96 -9.32
N ASP A 308 23.76 -0.71 -9.73
CA ASP A 308 24.63 0.27 -9.04
C ASP A 308 23.97 0.88 -7.81
N THR A 309 22.64 0.90 -7.79
CA THR A 309 21.85 1.45 -6.69
C THR A 309 20.73 0.50 -6.32
N VAL A 310 20.21 0.68 -5.10
CA VAL A 310 19.14 -0.15 -4.55
C VAL A 310 18.10 0.69 -3.83
N PHE A 311 16.83 0.34 -3.96
CA PHE A 311 15.73 0.97 -3.23
C PHE A 311 14.59 -0.03 -2.95
N PRO A 312 13.71 0.25 -1.98
CA PRO A 312 12.70 -0.70 -1.53
C PRO A 312 11.41 -0.58 -2.34
N TYR A 313 10.85 -1.72 -2.71
CA TYR A 313 9.49 -1.85 -3.20
C TYR A 313 8.60 -2.35 -2.06
N VAL A 314 8.02 -1.42 -1.29
CA VAL A 314 7.30 -1.68 -0.04
C VAL A 314 5.96 -0.96 0.00
N PHE A 315 4.99 -1.51 0.71
CA PHE A 315 3.65 -0.93 0.82
C PHE A 315 3.31 -0.61 2.27
N SER A 316 2.76 0.56 2.52
CA SER A 316 2.30 0.96 3.85
C SER A 316 0.79 0.79 3.97
N LYS A 317 0.34 0.15 5.05
CA LYS A 317 -1.09 -0.13 5.31
C LYS A 317 -1.81 1.06 5.96
N GLN A 318 -1.05 1.93 6.63
CA GLN A 318 -1.53 3.15 7.29
C GLN A 318 -0.69 4.35 6.85
N ASN A 319 -1.26 5.56 6.97
CA ASN A 319 -0.47 6.78 6.77
C ASN A 319 0.58 6.86 7.89
N LEU A 320 1.78 7.31 7.54
CA LEU A 320 2.87 7.46 8.48
C LEU A 320 3.07 8.94 8.78
N LYS A 321 3.33 9.23 10.06
CA LYS A 321 3.76 10.53 10.51
C LYS A 321 5.19 10.81 10.04
N SER A 322 6.06 9.81 10.08
CA SER A 322 7.37 9.86 9.43
C SER A 322 7.91 8.48 9.04
N VAL A 323 8.83 8.46 8.08
CA VAL A 323 9.64 7.30 7.73
C VAL A 323 11.08 7.75 7.55
N THR A 324 12.00 7.11 8.27
CA THR A 324 13.44 7.35 8.15
C THR A 324 14.10 6.13 7.56
N ILE A 325 14.92 6.34 6.53
CA ILE A 325 15.65 5.27 5.86
C ILE A 325 17.08 5.22 6.36
N GLN A 326 17.48 4.06 6.85
CA GLN A 326 18.81 3.82 7.42
C GLN A 326 19.47 2.63 6.74
N ILE A 327 20.79 2.73 6.54
CA ILE A 327 21.64 1.60 6.19
C ILE A 327 22.46 1.25 7.43
N LEU A 328 22.36 0.00 7.85
CA LEU A 328 23.09 -0.56 8.97
C LEU A 328 24.18 -1.49 8.46
N ASP A 329 25.35 -1.46 9.10
CA ASP A 329 26.41 -2.46 8.88
C ASP A 329 26.03 -3.85 9.43
N ALA A 330 26.90 -4.83 9.22
CA ALA A 330 26.71 -6.20 9.72
C ALA A 330 26.64 -6.31 11.26
N GLN A 331 27.05 -5.27 11.99
CA GLN A 331 26.98 -5.20 13.46
C GLN A 331 25.73 -4.46 13.95
N GLY A 332 24.92 -3.90 13.04
CA GLY A 332 23.71 -3.14 13.34
C GLY A 332 23.94 -1.65 13.61
N HIS A 333 25.13 -1.11 13.31
CA HIS A 333 25.37 0.34 13.43
C HIS A 333 24.88 1.07 12.19
N VAL A 334 24.22 2.21 12.38
CA VAL A 334 23.81 3.09 11.29
C VAL A 334 25.04 3.73 10.64
N VAL A 335 25.33 3.34 9.40
CA VAL A 335 26.44 3.86 8.57
C VAL A 335 25.97 4.92 7.56
N ARG A 336 24.66 5.00 7.34
CA ARG A 336 24.02 5.98 6.46
C ARG A 336 22.58 6.22 6.90
N VAL A 337 22.16 7.47 6.92
CA VAL A 337 20.73 7.85 6.81
C VAL A 337 20.57 8.38 5.39
N LEU A 338 19.66 7.79 4.61
CA LEU A 338 19.42 8.24 3.23
C LEU A 338 18.54 9.49 3.29
N ASP A 339 17.39 9.36 3.95
CA ASP A 339 16.45 10.45 4.08
C ASP A 339 15.46 10.24 5.24
N LYS A 340 14.72 11.31 5.58
CA LYS A 340 13.58 11.28 6.49
C LYS A 340 12.40 12.03 5.88
N GLU A 341 11.38 11.27 5.50
CA GLU A 341 10.12 11.80 5.00
C GLU A 341 9.07 11.91 6.10
N ASN A 342 8.19 12.91 5.98
CA ASN A 342 7.10 13.13 6.94
C ASN A 342 5.74 13.14 6.23
N ASN A 343 4.71 12.71 6.95
CA ASN A 343 3.31 12.68 6.49
C ASN A 343 3.08 11.84 5.22
N THR A 344 3.82 10.74 5.04
CA THR A 344 3.65 9.88 3.85
C THR A 344 2.30 9.15 3.89
N SER A 345 1.54 9.29 2.82
CA SER A 345 0.27 8.58 2.63
C SER A 345 0.46 7.07 2.52
N LYS A 346 -0.54 6.31 3.01
CA LYS A 346 -0.60 4.85 2.86
C LYS A 346 -0.58 4.44 1.39
N SER A 347 -0.23 3.19 1.13
CA SER A 347 -0.42 2.57 -0.18
C SER A 347 -1.90 2.30 -0.47
N TYR A 348 -2.33 2.65 -1.68
CA TYR A 348 -3.68 2.36 -2.18
C TYR A 348 -3.70 2.29 -3.71
N LEU A 349 -4.73 1.65 -4.25
CA LEU A 349 -5.03 1.67 -5.67
C LEU A 349 -5.67 3.02 -6.01
N GLN A 350 -4.90 3.89 -6.67
CA GLN A 350 -5.44 5.15 -7.17
C GLN A 350 -6.40 4.87 -8.34
N ASN A 351 -7.52 5.58 -8.39
CA ASN A 351 -8.49 5.43 -9.47
C ASN A 351 -7.81 5.71 -10.83
N GLY A 352 -7.98 4.82 -11.80
CA GLY A 352 -7.30 4.86 -13.10
C GLY A 352 -6.00 4.06 -13.17
N ASN A 353 -5.41 3.65 -12.03
CA ASN A 353 -4.22 2.82 -12.00
C ASN A 353 -4.59 1.33 -12.06
N SER A 354 -3.67 0.52 -12.59
CA SER A 354 -3.76 -0.95 -12.57
C SER A 354 -2.99 -1.60 -11.40
N PHE A 355 -2.28 -0.80 -10.60
CA PHE A 355 -1.45 -1.24 -9.49
C PHE A 355 -1.54 -0.28 -8.29
N ASN A 356 -1.28 -0.81 -7.10
CA ASN A 356 -1.18 0.00 -5.88
C ASN A 356 0.11 0.83 -5.92
N SER A 357 0.05 2.08 -5.44
CA SER A 357 1.26 2.87 -5.25
C SER A 357 2.07 2.30 -4.08
N ASP A 358 3.34 1.95 -4.32
CA ASP A 358 4.29 1.66 -3.25
C ASP A 358 4.58 2.93 -2.43
N LEU A 359 5.30 2.76 -1.31
CA LEU A 359 5.61 3.86 -0.41
C LEU A 359 6.46 4.94 -1.10
N GLY A 360 7.42 4.56 -1.94
CA GLY A 360 8.26 5.49 -2.72
C GLY A 360 7.48 6.30 -3.75
N LEU A 361 6.30 5.83 -4.15
CA LEU A 361 5.34 6.51 -5.01
C LEU A 361 4.20 7.21 -4.25
N SER A 362 4.34 7.38 -2.93
CA SER A 362 3.39 8.14 -2.14
C SER A 362 3.21 9.56 -2.70
N THR A 363 2.00 10.11 -2.61
CA THR A 363 1.70 11.46 -3.12
C THR A 363 2.63 12.52 -2.52
N ASP A 364 3.01 12.32 -1.26
CA ASP A 364 3.88 13.20 -0.50
C ASP A 364 5.36 13.09 -0.94
N MET A 365 5.75 11.99 -1.59
CA MET A 365 7.10 11.75 -2.11
C MET A 365 7.32 12.20 -3.56
N ARG A 366 6.29 12.74 -4.23
CA ARG A 366 6.37 13.13 -5.66
C ARG A 366 7.48 14.13 -6.00
N LEU A 367 7.92 14.92 -5.03
CA LEU A 367 8.98 15.92 -5.21
C LEU A 367 10.39 15.34 -4.97
N ASP A 368 10.50 14.18 -4.32
CA ASP A 368 11.76 13.44 -4.13
C ASP A 368 11.55 11.93 -4.34
N PRO A 369 11.28 11.50 -5.59
CA PRO A 369 11.01 10.10 -5.91
C PRO A 369 12.24 9.18 -5.70
N THR A 370 13.41 9.75 -5.42
CA THR A 370 14.68 9.03 -5.21
C THR A 370 15.17 9.08 -3.77
N ALA A 371 14.40 9.65 -2.83
CA ALA A 371 14.76 9.79 -1.42
C ALA A 371 15.19 8.45 -0.78
N PHE A 372 14.62 7.34 -1.24
CA PHE A 372 14.89 6.01 -0.72
C PHE A 372 16.01 5.28 -1.48
N THR A 373 16.65 5.89 -2.46
CA THR A 373 17.70 5.24 -3.24
C THR A 373 19.03 5.26 -2.50
N TRP A 374 19.59 4.08 -2.24
CA TRP A 374 20.96 3.95 -1.76
C TRP A 374 21.92 3.77 -2.94
N ASP A 375 22.89 4.67 -3.04
CA ASP A 375 23.93 4.67 -4.08
C ASP A 375 25.17 3.84 -3.71
N GLY A 376 25.05 2.98 -2.71
CA GLY A 376 26.17 2.19 -2.18
C GLY A 376 27.23 2.99 -1.45
N LYS A 377 26.99 4.26 -1.11
CA LYS A 377 27.94 5.04 -0.31
C LYS A 377 27.61 5.08 1.17
N VAL A 378 28.65 5.10 1.99
CA VAL A 378 28.62 5.27 3.45
C VAL A 378 29.44 6.49 3.86
N TYR A 379 29.11 7.08 5.00
CA TYR A 379 29.86 8.23 5.51
C TYR A 379 31.11 7.78 6.25
N ASP A 380 32.28 8.12 5.72
CA ASP A 380 33.55 7.93 6.41
C ASP A 380 33.80 9.12 7.34
N GLN A 381 33.70 8.89 8.65
CA GLN A 381 33.92 9.90 9.67
C GLN A 381 35.36 10.42 9.72
N ALA A 382 36.34 9.60 9.33
CA ALA A 382 37.75 10.00 9.35
C ALA A 382 38.07 10.98 8.22
N THR A 383 37.46 10.82 7.05
CA THR A 383 37.68 11.69 5.89
C THR A 383 36.60 12.76 5.70
N GLY A 384 35.47 12.63 6.38
CA GLY A 384 34.31 13.53 6.27
C GLY A 384 33.60 13.44 4.92
N LYS A 385 33.78 12.34 4.18
CA LYS A 385 33.28 12.15 2.80
C LYS A 385 32.46 10.87 2.69
N TYR A 386 31.59 10.85 1.69
CA TYR A 386 30.94 9.61 1.26
C TYR A 386 31.91 8.79 0.41
N VAL A 387 32.06 7.52 0.75
CA VAL A 387 32.89 6.53 0.05
C VAL A 387 32.06 5.30 -0.26
N THR A 388 32.44 4.54 -1.28
CA THR A 388 31.80 3.25 -1.58
C THR A 388 31.86 2.35 -0.35
N ALA A 389 30.72 1.76 0.01
CA ALA A 389 30.61 0.77 1.06
C ALA A 389 31.53 -0.42 0.74
N PRO A 390 32.34 -0.91 1.69
CA PRO A 390 33.05 -2.15 1.51
C PRO A 390 32.11 -3.31 1.20
N ASP A 391 32.57 -4.27 0.41
CA ASP A 391 31.81 -5.50 0.18
C ASP A 391 31.48 -6.19 1.50
N GLY A 392 30.23 -6.62 1.63
CA GLY A 392 29.74 -7.18 2.88
C GLY A 392 28.23 -7.04 3.06
N LYS A 393 27.76 -7.54 4.21
CA LYS A 393 26.34 -7.54 4.56
C LYS A 393 25.93 -6.23 5.21
N TYR A 394 24.78 -5.74 4.79
CA TYR A 394 24.11 -4.56 5.30
C TYR A 394 22.63 -4.87 5.54
N THR A 395 21.97 -3.98 6.29
CA THR A 395 20.53 -3.97 6.44
C THR A 395 19.98 -2.63 5.97
N TYR A 396 19.05 -2.69 5.03
CA TYR A 396 18.24 -1.55 4.61
C TYR A 396 17.02 -1.48 5.54
N ARG A 397 17.00 -0.51 6.45
CA ARG A 397 15.98 -0.34 7.49
C ARG A 397 15.06 0.84 7.21
N LEU A 398 13.76 0.59 7.27
CA LEU A 398 12.73 1.62 7.34
C LEU A 398 12.28 1.76 8.81
N VAL A 399 12.54 2.93 9.41
CA VAL A 399 12.03 3.28 10.74
C VAL A 399 10.78 4.13 10.54
N THR A 400 9.62 3.58 10.87
CA THR A 400 8.32 4.22 10.66
C THR A 400 7.75 4.74 11.97
N GLU A 401 7.06 5.88 11.91
CA GLU A 401 6.27 6.44 13.02
C GLU A 401 4.80 6.58 12.56
N GLN A 402 3.88 5.92 13.26
CA GLN A 402 2.45 5.97 12.96
C GLN A 402 1.76 7.18 13.60
N TYR A 403 0.67 7.67 13.01
CA TYR A 403 -0.18 8.71 13.62
C TYR A 403 -0.94 8.21 14.85
N ASN A 404 -1.26 6.92 14.89
CA ASN A 404 -1.92 6.29 16.02
C ASN A 404 -0.94 6.15 17.19
N THR A 405 -1.40 6.50 18.39
CA THR A 405 -0.62 6.29 19.61
C THR A 405 -0.81 4.87 20.11
N GLY A 406 0.27 4.24 20.54
CA GLY A 406 0.26 2.84 20.97
C GLY A 406 1.65 2.35 21.34
N ALA A 407 1.73 1.12 21.84
CA ALA A 407 3.00 0.54 22.31
C ALA A 407 4.02 0.36 21.17
N GLN A 408 3.54 0.16 19.95
CA GLN A 408 4.33 -0.07 18.73
C GLN A 408 4.17 1.09 17.74
N GLN A 409 4.02 2.32 18.24
CA GLN A 409 3.87 3.51 17.40
C GLN A 409 5.05 3.71 16.44
N ASN A 410 6.26 3.35 16.91
CA ASN A 410 7.45 3.27 16.07
C ASN A 410 7.72 1.81 15.71
N GLN A 411 7.94 1.52 14.44
CA GLN A 411 8.24 0.16 13.97
C GLN A 411 9.41 0.19 13.00
N ASP A 412 10.30 -0.78 13.15
CA ASP A 412 11.38 -1.05 12.21
C ASP A 412 10.92 -2.10 11.18
N TYR A 413 11.40 -1.96 9.95
CA TYR A 413 11.23 -2.96 8.89
C TYR A 413 12.56 -3.13 8.14
N ASP A 414 13.11 -4.34 8.21
CA ASP A 414 14.46 -4.65 7.76
C ASP A 414 14.46 -5.50 6.49
N LEU A 415 15.22 -5.04 5.51
CA LEU A 415 15.51 -5.78 4.28
C LEU A 415 17.02 -6.06 4.22
N PRO A 416 17.45 -7.33 4.14
CA PRO A 416 18.87 -7.66 4.02
C PRO A 416 19.38 -7.28 2.63
N VAL A 417 20.62 -6.78 2.56
CA VAL A 417 21.29 -6.46 1.29
C VAL A 417 22.79 -6.66 1.41
N THR A 418 23.42 -7.17 0.36
CA THR A 418 24.88 -7.35 0.29
C THR A 418 25.44 -6.37 -0.75
N VAL A 419 26.51 -5.66 -0.39
CA VAL A 419 27.36 -4.96 -1.36
C VAL A 419 28.38 -5.96 -1.87
N ASP A 420 28.44 -6.14 -3.19
CA ASP A 420 29.38 -7.05 -3.82
C ASP A 420 29.88 -6.45 -5.14
N THR A 421 31.17 -6.14 -5.20
CA THR A 421 31.80 -5.50 -6.36
C THR A 421 32.78 -6.42 -7.08
N VAL A 422 32.84 -7.70 -6.70
CA VAL A 422 33.78 -8.69 -7.23
C VAL A 422 33.11 -9.50 -8.32
N ALA A 423 33.66 -9.45 -9.54
CA ALA A 423 33.17 -10.26 -10.64
C ALA A 423 33.47 -11.76 -10.47
N PRO A 424 32.59 -12.65 -10.97
CA PRO A 424 32.86 -14.08 -11.00
C PRO A 424 34.02 -14.42 -11.92
N THR A 425 34.48 -15.66 -11.86
CA THR A 425 35.55 -16.18 -12.71
C THR A 425 35.08 -17.34 -13.59
N LEU A 426 35.63 -17.42 -14.80
CA LEU A 426 35.45 -18.54 -15.73
C LEU A 426 36.82 -19.12 -16.08
N THR A 427 36.99 -20.43 -15.85
CA THR A 427 38.24 -21.13 -16.11
C THR A 427 38.00 -22.46 -16.82
N GLY A 428 39.03 -22.98 -17.50
CA GLY A 428 38.96 -24.28 -18.17
C GLY A 428 37.95 -24.37 -19.31
N LEU A 429 37.59 -23.24 -19.94
CA LEU A 429 36.69 -23.23 -21.11
C LEU A 429 37.27 -24.11 -22.22
N SER A 430 36.51 -25.13 -22.59
CA SER A 430 36.88 -26.12 -23.61
C SER A 430 35.70 -26.46 -24.51
N TYR A 431 36.03 -26.85 -25.75
CA TYR A 431 35.07 -27.30 -26.76
C TYR A 431 35.60 -28.56 -27.46
N GLN A 432 34.80 -29.63 -27.46
CA GLN A 432 35.13 -30.87 -28.16
C GLN A 432 33.85 -31.54 -28.67
N ASP A 433 33.80 -31.84 -29.97
CA ASP A 433 32.70 -32.57 -30.64
C ASP A 433 31.28 -32.02 -30.40
N GLY A 434 31.17 -30.71 -30.13
CA GLY A 434 29.91 -30.04 -29.81
C GLY A 434 29.66 -29.84 -28.31
N ARG A 435 30.48 -30.43 -27.44
CA ARG A 435 30.42 -30.27 -25.99
C ARG A 435 31.23 -29.07 -25.55
N VAL A 436 30.60 -28.19 -24.77
CA VAL A 436 31.25 -27.07 -24.08
C VAL A 436 31.40 -27.44 -22.61
N THR A 437 32.58 -27.22 -22.04
CA THR A 437 32.80 -27.39 -20.59
C THR A 437 33.52 -26.17 -20.03
N VAL A 438 33.07 -25.67 -18.87
CA VAL A 438 33.67 -24.53 -18.17
C VAL A 438 33.50 -24.68 -16.66
N HIS A 439 34.49 -24.24 -15.89
CA HIS A 439 34.39 -24.08 -14.45
C HIS A 439 34.10 -22.62 -14.11
N TYR A 440 33.17 -22.39 -13.20
CA TYR A 440 32.87 -21.08 -12.65
C TYR A 440 33.07 -21.07 -11.15
N ASP A 441 33.42 -19.91 -10.61
CA ASP A 441 33.58 -19.63 -9.19
C ASP A 441 33.29 -18.15 -8.92
N ASP A 442 32.67 -17.87 -7.78
CA ASP A 442 32.36 -16.52 -7.33
C ASP A 442 32.61 -16.36 -5.82
N GLN A 443 33.32 -15.29 -5.44
CA GLN A 443 33.70 -15.01 -4.06
C GLN A 443 32.69 -14.10 -3.34
N GLY A 444 31.73 -13.55 -4.08
CA GLY A 444 30.72 -12.61 -3.61
C GLY A 444 29.36 -13.28 -3.37
N ALA A 445 28.32 -12.64 -3.86
CA ALA A 445 26.93 -13.05 -3.71
C ALA A 445 26.58 -14.28 -4.56
N GLY A 446 27.35 -14.56 -5.62
CA GLY A 446 27.28 -15.77 -6.43
C GLY A 446 26.00 -15.91 -7.24
N PHE A 447 25.40 -17.09 -7.21
CA PHE A 447 24.33 -17.47 -8.14
C PHE A 447 23.11 -18.04 -7.42
N THR A 448 21.97 -18.06 -8.11
CA THR A 448 20.78 -18.82 -7.69
C THR A 448 20.50 -19.96 -8.67
N LYS A 449 19.52 -20.81 -8.33
CA LYS A 449 19.01 -21.85 -9.23
C LYS A 449 18.43 -21.31 -10.55
N PHE A 450 18.15 -20.01 -10.60
CA PHE A 450 17.62 -19.32 -11.78
C PHE A 450 18.71 -18.60 -12.58
N SER A 451 19.97 -18.68 -12.16
CA SER A 451 21.08 -18.07 -12.89
C SER A 451 21.46 -18.89 -14.11
N ASP A 452 21.59 -18.20 -15.23
CA ASP A 452 22.00 -18.74 -16.51
C ASP A 452 23.39 -18.19 -16.89
N LEU A 453 24.19 -19.02 -17.55
CA LEU A 453 25.35 -18.60 -18.32
C LEU A 453 24.88 -18.15 -19.71
N ALA A 454 25.26 -16.95 -20.13
CA ALA A 454 24.96 -16.47 -21.48
C ALA A 454 26.00 -16.99 -22.48
N LEU A 455 25.58 -17.86 -23.39
CA LEU A 455 26.36 -18.31 -24.53
C LEU A 455 26.07 -17.45 -25.77
N LYS A 456 27.09 -16.81 -26.33
CA LYS A 456 27.03 -16.09 -27.59
C LYS A 456 27.73 -16.87 -28.71
N ILE A 457 27.02 -17.05 -29.83
CA ILE A 457 27.50 -17.62 -31.08
C ILE A 457 27.15 -16.64 -32.20
N GLY A 458 28.16 -16.01 -32.81
CA GLY A 458 27.95 -14.90 -33.73
C GLY A 458 27.10 -13.79 -33.07
N ASN A 459 25.97 -13.45 -33.70
CA ASN A 459 25.05 -12.41 -33.21
C ASN A 459 23.91 -12.94 -32.34
N LYS A 460 23.90 -14.25 -32.00
CA LYS A 460 22.84 -14.87 -31.20
C LYS A 460 23.34 -15.17 -29.79
N ALA A 461 22.49 -14.91 -28.80
CA ALA A 461 22.72 -15.25 -27.41
C ALA A 461 21.72 -16.33 -26.94
N TYR A 462 22.19 -17.21 -26.06
CA TYR A 462 21.43 -18.34 -25.51
C TYR A 462 21.68 -18.40 -24.00
N GLY A 463 20.63 -18.52 -23.19
CA GLY A 463 20.76 -18.80 -21.76
C GLY A 463 20.99 -20.29 -21.53
N ILE A 464 22.04 -20.63 -20.78
CA ILE A 464 22.35 -22.00 -20.36
C ILE A 464 22.28 -22.06 -18.84
N ASN A 465 21.25 -22.72 -18.30
CA ASN A 465 21.09 -22.82 -16.85
C ASN A 465 22.33 -23.43 -16.18
N LEU A 466 22.79 -22.81 -15.09
CA LEU A 466 23.97 -23.28 -14.36
C LEU A 466 23.74 -24.64 -13.68
N ASN A 467 22.48 -25.08 -13.57
CA ASN A 467 22.04 -26.28 -12.85
C ASN A 467 22.56 -26.34 -11.41
N ASN A 468 22.79 -25.17 -10.81
CA ASN A 468 23.16 -25.05 -9.40
C ASN A 468 21.88 -25.04 -8.53
N ASN A 469 22.06 -25.29 -7.24
CA ASN A 469 20.96 -25.25 -6.25
C ASN A 469 20.88 -23.90 -5.49
N GLY A 470 21.66 -22.90 -5.88
CA GLY A 470 21.80 -21.60 -5.25
C GLY A 470 22.56 -21.59 -3.92
N GLN A 471 23.10 -22.73 -3.48
CA GLN A 471 23.82 -22.84 -2.20
C GLN A 471 25.35 -22.75 -2.34
N ASN A 472 25.87 -23.07 -3.52
CA ASN A 472 27.29 -22.98 -3.83
C ASN A 472 27.52 -21.91 -4.89
N ASN A 473 28.66 -21.23 -4.80
CA ASN A 473 29.06 -20.19 -5.75
C ASN A 473 30.05 -20.70 -6.80
N ASP A 474 30.36 -22.00 -6.80
CA ASP A 474 31.27 -22.65 -7.73
C ASP A 474 30.63 -23.87 -8.39
N GLY A 475 31.16 -24.27 -9.54
CA GLY A 475 30.70 -25.46 -10.23
C GLY A 475 31.33 -25.69 -11.59
N THR A 476 31.06 -26.85 -12.17
CA THR A 476 31.46 -27.15 -13.55
C THR A 476 30.20 -27.34 -14.39
N LEU A 477 30.09 -26.55 -15.44
CA LEU A 477 29.01 -26.67 -16.42
C LEU A 477 29.55 -27.44 -17.62
N SER A 478 28.81 -28.48 -18.04
CA SER A 478 29.09 -29.24 -19.26
C SER A 478 27.79 -29.45 -20.02
N PHE A 479 27.72 -28.97 -21.27
CA PHE A 479 26.52 -29.04 -22.09
C PHE A 479 26.85 -29.26 -23.57
N GLU A 480 25.89 -29.82 -24.31
CA GLU A 480 26.00 -30.05 -25.74
C GLU A 480 25.33 -28.93 -26.51
N LEU A 481 26.01 -28.40 -27.53
CA LEU A 481 25.39 -27.50 -28.50
C LEU A 481 24.32 -28.25 -29.29
N THR A 482 23.16 -27.62 -29.48
CA THR A 482 22.12 -28.12 -30.38
C THR A 482 22.61 -28.10 -31.84
N ALA A 483 21.98 -28.88 -32.72
CA ALA A 483 22.31 -28.88 -34.15
C ALA A 483 22.27 -27.46 -34.75
N ALA A 484 21.25 -26.66 -34.40
CA ALA A 484 21.13 -25.29 -34.86
C ALA A 484 22.26 -24.37 -34.36
N GLN A 485 22.71 -24.56 -33.11
CA GLN A 485 23.85 -23.82 -32.56
C GLN A 485 25.18 -24.22 -33.22
N LYS A 486 25.40 -25.52 -33.49
CA LYS A 486 26.59 -25.99 -34.22
C LYS A 486 26.64 -25.39 -35.64
N THR A 487 25.52 -25.41 -36.36
CA THR A 487 25.42 -24.75 -37.67
C THR A 487 25.63 -23.23 -37.58
N ALA A 488 25.09 -22.57 -36.54
CA ALA A 488 25.32 -21.14 -36.34
C ALA A 488 26.81 -20.82 -36.05
N LEU A 489 27.50 -21.70 -35.30
CA LEU A 489 28.92 -21.58 -34.99
C LEU A 489 29.75 -21.67 -36.26
N GLU A 490 29.53 -22.68 -37.09
CA GLU A 490 30.20 -22.87 -38.39
C GLU A 490 29.94 -21.70 -39.35
N ASN A 491 28.74 -21.13 -39.35
CA ASN A 491 28.35 -20.01 -40.21
C ASN A 491 28.77 -18.63 -39.68
N SER A 492 29.39 -18.57 -38.51
CA SER A 492 29.89 -17.34 -37.88
C SER A 492 31.42 -17.26 -37.98
N ASP A 493 32.06 -16.55 -37.05
CA ASP A 493 33.51 -16.49 -36.91
C ASP A 493 34.10 -17.76 -36.26
N GLY A 494 33.26 -18.70 -35.83
CA GLY A 494 33.67 -19.94 -35.17
C GLY A 494 34.03 -19.77 -33.69
N SER A 495 33.71 -18.62 -33.10
CA SER A 495 33.96 -18.33 -31.68
C SER A 495 32.75 -18.64 -30.79
N LEU A 496 33.04 -19.09 -29.57
CA LEU A 496 32.10 -19.21 -28.47
C LEU A 496 32.47 -18.16 -27.43
N THR A 497 31.55 -17.27 -27.09
CA THR A 497 31.74 -16.36 -25.94
C THR A 497 30.77 -16.72 -24.85
N LEU A 498 31.28 -16.98 -23.66
CA LEU A 498 30.50 -17.23 -22.46
C LEU A 498 30.56 -15.98 -21.59
N THR A 499 29.42 -15.47 -21.16
CA THR A 499 29.31 -14.40 -20.17
C THR A 499 28.57 -14.93 -18.96
N LEU A 500 29.19 -14.77 -17.79
CA LEU A 500 28.60 -15.14 -16.51
C LEU A 500 28.41 -13.86 -15.69
N THR A 501 27.21 -13.72 -15.13
CA THR A 501 26.84 -12.60 -14.27
C THR A 501 26.40 -13.15 -12.92
N ASP A 502 26.90 -12.60 -11.83
CA ASP A 502 26.44 -12.94 -10.48
C ASP A 502 25.10 -12.24 -10.17
N VAL A 503 24.52 -12.54 -9.00
CA VAL A 503 23.26 -11.94 -8.55
C VAL A 503 23.37 -10.45 -8.18
N ALA A 504 24.59 -9.92 -8.01
CA ALA A 504 24.84 -8.51 -7.72
C ALA A 504 24.98 -7.67 -9.00
N GLY A 505 25.15 -8.30 -10.15
CA GLY A 505 25.30 -7.66 -11.47
C GLY A 505 26.74 -7.66 -12.01
N ASN A 506 27.72 -8.15 -11.25
CA ASN A 506 29.09 -8.21 -11.73
C ASN A 506 29.23 -9.32 -12.78
N LYS A 507 30.01 -9.06 -13.83
CA LYS A 507 30.10 -9.95 -15.00
C LYS A 507 31.53 -10.25 -15.42
N THR A 508 31.72 -11.45 -15.95
CA THR A 508 32.95 -11.89 -16.59
C THR A 508 32.64 -12.56 -17.92
N SER A 509 33.59 -12.50 -18.86
CA SER A 509 33.45 -13.16 -20.16
C SER A 509 34.69 -13.95 -20.53
N ALA A 510 34.49 -15.12 -21.13
CA ALA A 510 35.54 -15.95 -21.69
C ALA A 510 35.19 -16.35 -23.12
N THR A 511 36.14 -16.17 -24.04
CA THR A 511 35.98 -16.50 -25.47
C THR A 511 36.93 -17.62 -25.87
N LEU A 512 36.42 -18.58 -26.64
CA LEU A 512 37.18 -19.69 -27.21
C LEU A 512 36.93 -19.77 -28.71
N GLN A 513 38.00 -19.89 -29.50
CA GLN A 513 37.89 -20.27 -30.91
C GLN A 513 37.59 -21.77 -31.00
N ALA A 514 36.35 -22.12 -31.32
CA ALA A 514 35.88 -23.50 -31.28
C ALA A 514 36.05 -24.23 -32.63
N THR A 515 35.87 -23.53 -33.74
CA THR A 515 36.08 -24.04 -35.11
C THR A 515 36.65 -22.96 -36.02
N ALA A 516 37.12 -23.33 -37.22
CA ALA A 516 37.41 -22.35 -38.27
C ALA A 516 36.07 -21.94 -38.91
N GLY A 517 35.49 -20.81 -38.48
CA GLY A 517 34.22 -20.31 -39.01
C GLY A 517 34.28 -20.00 -40.52
N THR A 518 33.14 -20.05 -41.19
CA THR A 518 33.01 -19.81 -42.65
C THR A 518 32.81 -18.33 -42.99
N HIS A 519 32.56 -17.48 -41.99
CA HIS A 519 32.44 -16.03 -42.13
C HIS A 519 33.21 -15.31 -41.03
N GLN A 520 34.41 -14.80 -41.33
CA GLN A 520 35.09 -13.86 -40.44
C GLN A 520 34.50 -12.46 -40.65
N THR A 521 33.91 -11.88 -39.61
CA THR A 521 33.61 -10.45 -39.61
C THR A 521 34.91 -9.66 -39.53
N ASP A 522 35.09 -8.72 -40.46
CA ASP A 522 36.23 -7.82 -40.59
C ASP A 522 36.62 -7.19 -39.24
N THR A 523 37.90 -7.31 -38.88
CA THR A 523 38.47 -6.72 -37.67
C THR A 523 38.50 -5.19 -37.80
N THR A 524 37.45 -4.53 -37.31
CA THR A 524 37.55 -3.14 -36.87
C THR A 524 37.21 -3.08 -35.39
N THR A 525 38.19 -2.70 -34.58
CA THR A 525 38.05 -2.47 -33.15
C THR A 525 36.95 -1.43 -32.89
N PRO A 526 35.87 -1.75 -32.16
CA PRO A 526 35.00 -0.72 -31.62
C PRO A 526 35.64 -0.20 -30.33
N THR A 527 35.94 1.07 -30.32
CA THR A 527 36.03 1.86 -29.08
C THR A 527 34.72 1.71 -28.29
N SER A 528 34.83 1.36 -27.01
CA SER A 528 33.78 1.38 -25.97
C SER A 528 32.40 0.89 -26.42
N ASP A 529 32.08 -0.37 -26.09
CA ASP A 529 30.70 -0.87 -26.12
C ASP A 529 29.80 0.00 -25.24
N VAL A 530 29.03 0.88 -25.89
CA VAL A 530 27.81 1.42 -25.32
C VAL A 530 26.78 0.33 -25.46
N ALA A 531 26.32 -0.22 -24.34
CA ALA A 531 25.26 -1.22 -24.29
C ALA A 531 24.05 -0.78 -25.14
N PRO A 532 23.29 -1.71 -25.76
CA PRO A 532 22.05 -1.35 -26.41
C PRO A 532 21.12 -0.70 -25.38
N GLN A 533 20.85 0.60 -25.54
CA GLN A 533 19.81 1.27 -24.78
C GLN A 533 18.45 0.72 -25.22
N PHE A 534 17.97 -0.28 -24.50
CA PHE A 534 16.56 -0.61 -24.50
C PHE A 534 15.83 0.49 -23.72
N THR A 535 15.24 1.44 -24.43
CA THR A 535 14.27 2.34 -23.87
C THR A 535 12.94 1.59 -23.79
N TRP A 536 12.54 1.19 -22.59
CA TRP A 536 11.16 0.83 -22.33
C TRP A 536 10.33 2.10 -22.43
N LYS A 537 9.63 2.29 -23.55
CA LYS A 537 8.55 3.26 -23.60
C LYS A 537 7.39 2.66 -22.82
N VAL A 538 7.31 2.97 -21.53
CA VAL A 538 6.03 2.88 -20.81
C VAL A 538 5.08 3.78 -21.59
N GLY A 539 3.92 3.22 -21.97
CA GLY A 539 2.95 3.94 -22.78
C GLY A 539 2.64 5.30 -22.19
N ASP A 540 2.58 6.30 -23.06
CA ASP A 540 2.05 7.62 -22.74
C ASP A 540 0.56 7.44 -22.38
N GLY A 541 0.27 7.11 -21.12
CA GLY A 541 -1.03 7.29 -20.50
C GLY A 541 -1.11 8.72 -19.96
N PRO A 542 -2.22 9.46 -20.17
CA PRO A 542 -2.26 10.86 -19.78
C PRO A 542 -2.44 10.96 -18.27
N HIS A 543 -1.43 11.57 -17.62
CA HIS A 543 -1.38 12.02 -16.23
C HIS A 543 -1.11 10.97 -15.14
#